data_AF-A0A1H6H8G4-F1
#
_entry.id   AF-A0A1H6H8G4-F1
#
_cell.length_a   1.000
_cell.length_b   1.000
_cell.length_c   1.000
_cell.angle_alpha   90.00
_cell.angle_beta   90.00
_cell.angle_gamma   90.00
#
_symmetry.space_group_name_H-M   'P 1'
#
loop_
_entity.id
_entity.type
_entity.pdbx_description
1 polymer ?
#
loop_
_entity_poly.entity_id
_entity_poly.type
_entity_poly.pdbx_seq_one_letter_code
_entity_poly.pdbx_strand_id
1 'polypeptide(L)'
;MHHLKFRFHQSFRLLNLNPRKSVPVLLILGGLMIMKLPDNYYYPPLLFIMILLFHHERKDIPFLKKVFVKSWRWVIILEAVVIYHILLFGNIHYTADSMALFSLPLFILLGFISPVIRHDAAFHWNFIPDDLFEWKSFLRKNTWLATLGLVIIWCSAYHPVTFILAAVLALDYLSHIYELNENKEMLEMYFRKYTLKQKLRRNSLFVNALLLPAYGLFLILHPAESLYILYYFAFMNLYFLLILTRKYRQYHYKEKSNYFNLGVFIEYTICSLAIIPAVFILKKNIREASQNIRTYVGD
;
A
#
# COMPACT_ATOMS: atom_id res chain seq x y z
N MET A 1 20.63 10.91 29.83
CA MET A 1 20.92 9.57 29.26
C MET A 1 19.69 8.65 29.19
N HIS A 2 18.90 8.49 30.27
CA HIS A 2 17.71 7.61 30.27
C HIS A 2 16.63 7.97 29.23
N HIS A 3 16.38 9.25 28.97
CA HIS A 3 15.40 9.69 27.96
C HIS A 3 15.81 9.33 26.53
N LEU A 4 17.07 9.55 26.13
CA LEU A 4 17.58 9.18 24.81
C LEU A 4 17.52 7.66 24.58
N LYS A 5 17.88 6.86 25.59
CA LYS A 5 17.75 5.40 25.54
C LYS A 5 16.29 4.97 25.37
N PHE A 6 15.36 5.57 26.12
CA PHE A 6 13.92 5.33 25.98
C PHE A 6 13.40 5.70 24.59
N ARG A 7 13.82 6.84 24.04
CA ARG A 7 13.43 7.29 22.69
C ARG A 7 13.97 6.40 21.59
N PHE A 8 15.24 5.99 21.68
CA PHE A 8 15.82 5.02 20.77
C PHE A 8 15.01 3.71 20.75
N HIS A 9 14.64 3.20 21.93
CA HIS A 9 13.78 2.01 22.03
C HIS A 9 12.37 2.26 21.47
N GLN A 10 11.81 3.46 21.61
CA GLN A 10 10.52 3.82 21.01
C GLN A 10 10.55 3.89 19.48
N SER A 11 11.64 4.40 18.88
CA SER A 11 11.81 4.40 17.42
C SER A 11 11.86 2.98 16.85
N PHE A 12 12.55 2.05 17.53
CA PHE A 12 12.51 0.63 17.18
C PHE A 12 11.14 -0.01 17.48
N ARG A 13 10.43 0.46 18.51
CA ARG A 13 9.07 0.00 18.81
C ARG A 13 8.08 0.39 17.72
N LEU A 14 8.24 1.53 17.05
CA LEU A 14 7.45 1.93 15.87
C LEU A 14 7.62 0.95 14.70
N LEU A 15 8.84 0.45 14.48
CA LEU A 15 9.12 -0.60 13.50
C LEU A 15 8.51 -1.95 13.90
N ASN A 16 8.40 -2.23 15.20
CA ASN A 16 7.93 -3.51 15.72
C ASN A 16 6.41 -3.57 15.97
N LEU A 17 5.73 -2.42 16.12
CA LEU A 17 4.31 -2.33 16.47
C LEU A 17 3.36 -2.57 15.29
N ASN A 18 3.84 -2.46 14.04
CA ASN A 18 3.03 -2.73 12.86
C ASN A 18 3.89 -3.28 11.71
N PRO A 19 4.32 -4.56 11.79
CA PRO A 19 5.21 -5.19 10.79
C PRO A 19 4.69 -5.06 9.36
N ARG A 20 3.36 -5.05 9.17
CA ARG A 20 2.72 -4.89 7.85
C ARG A 20 2.98 -3.53 7.19
N LYS A 21 3.15 -2.46 7.98
CA LYS A 21 3.48 -1.13 7.46
C LYS A 21 4.98 -0.82 7.52
N SER A 22 5.68 -1.33 8.52
CA SER A 22 7.11 -1.03 8.73
C SER A 22 8.03 -1.80 7.78
N VAL A 23 7.67 -3.02 7.36
CA VAL A 23 8.49 -3.81 6.43
C VAL A 23 8.62 -3.13 5.06
N PRO A 24 7.54 -2.66 4.39
CA PRO A 24 7.68 -1.91 3.15
C PRO A 24 8.54 -0.65 3.30
N VAL A 25 8.34 0.12 4.38
CA VAL A 25 9.12 1.34 4.66
C VAL A 25 10.61 1.02 4.86
N LEU A 26 10.93 -0.06 5.57
CA LEU A 26 12.31 -0.51 5.77
C LEU A 26 12.95 -1.01 4.47
N LEU A 27 12.21 -1.69 3.61
CA LEU A 27 12.70 -2.12 2.29
C LEU A 27 13.01 -0.92 1.40
N ILE A 28 12.12 0.08 1.34
CA ILE A 28 12.37 1.29 0.55
C ILE A 28 13.53 2.08 1.16
N LEU A 29 13.63 2.17 2.49
CA LEU A 29 14.76 2.81 3.17
C LEU A 29 16.07 2.08 2.85
N GLY A 30 16.11 0.75 2.98
CA GLY A 30 17.28 -0.05 2.63
C GLY A 30 17.68 0.12 1.16
N GLY A 31 16.71 0.14 0.26
CA GLY A 31 16.92 0.44 -1.16
C GLY A 31 17.53 1.83 -1.37
N LEU A 32 16.99 2.87 -0.73
CA LEU A 32 17.50 4.25 -0.83
C LEU A 32 18.92 4.40 -0.28
N MET A 33 19.32 3.59 0.71
CA MET A 33 20.66 3.62 1.29
C MET A 33 21.73 2.95 0.42
N ILE A 34 21.32 2.00 -0.44
CA ILE A 34 22.20 1.21 -1.30
C ILE A 34 22.16 1.69 -2.76
N MET A 35 21.07 2.32 -3.19
CA MET A 35 20.90 2.75 -4.58
C MET A 35 21.61 4.09 -4.82
N LYS A 36 22.43 4.13 -5.88
CA LYS A 36 22.97 5.37 -6.41
C LYS A 36 21.90 6.07 -7.28
N LEU A 37 21.48 7.26 -6.86
CA LEU A 37 20.57 8.12 -7.63
C LEU A 37 21.37 8.91 -8.68
N PRO A 38 20.70 9.40 -9.76
CA PRO A 38 21.38 10.12 -10.84
C PRO A 38 22.14 11.35 -10.34
N ASP A 39 21.52 12.08 -9.40
CA ASP A 39 22.07 13.28 -8.82
C ASP A 39 21.87 13.31 -7.30
N ASN A 40 22.76 14.01 -6.60
CA ASN A 40 22.74 14.11 -5.13
C ASN A 40 21.51 14.86 -4.57
N TYR A 41 20.92 15.77 -5.35
CA TYR A 41 19.78 16.58 -4.86
C TYR A 41 18.49 15.77 -4.66
N TYR A 42 18.42 14.53 -5.16
CA TYR A 42 17.25 13.66 -4.94
C TYR A 42 17.22 13.01 -3.56
N TYR A 43 18.37 12.80 -2.90
CA TYR A 43 18.41 12.14 -1.59
C TYR A 43 17.71 12.96 -0.48
N PRO A 44 18.00 14.28 -0.32
CA PRO A 44 17.34 15.12 0.70
C PRO A 44 15.80 15.04 0.71
N PRO A 45 15.08 15.27 -0.41
CA PRO A 45 13.62 15.20 -0.42
C PRO A 45 13.09 13.78 -0.21
N LEU A 46 13.74 12.74 -0.75
CA LEU A 46 13.29 11.35 -0.58
C LEU A 46 13.41 10.89 0.89
N LEU A 47 14.51 11.21 1.55
CA LEU A 47 14.70 10.92 2.98
C LEU A 47 13.77 11.77 3.85
N PHE A 48 13.46 13.00 3.45
CA PHE A 48 12.47 13.83 4.12
C PHE A 48 11.06 13.20 4.05
N ILE A 49 10.65 12.68 2.89
CA ILE A 49 9.37 11.96 2.74
C ILE A 49 9.30 10.76 3.69
N MET A 50 10.39 10.02 3.86
CA MET A 50 10.44 8.91 4.83
C MET A 50 10.20 9.36 6.26
N ILE A 51 10.78 10.49 6.66
CA ILE A 51 10.58 11.04 8.00
C ILE A 51 9.16 11.55 8.18
N LEU A 52 8.56 12.11 7.13
CA LEU A 52 7.16 12.52 7.14
C LEU A 52 6.24 11.31 7.34
N LEU A 53 6.50 10.19 6.67
CA LEU A 53 5.76 8.93 6.88
C LEU A 53 5.90 8.43 8.33
N PHE A 54 7.11 8.43 8.88
CA PHE A 54 7.33 8.06 10.28
C PHE A 54 6.60 9.00 11.24
N HIS A 55 6.67 10.31 11.00
CA HIS A 55 5.97 11.32 11.80
C HIS A 55 4.46 11.13 11.78
N HIS A 56 3.89 10.76 10.62
CA HIS A 56 2.45 10.51 10.46
C HIS A 56 1.95 9.33 11.29
N GLU A 57 2.74 8.26 11.43
CA GLU A 57 2.36 7.07 12.21
C GLU A 57 2.68 7.18 13.71
N ARG A 58 3.21 8.32 14.18
CA ARG A 58 3.56 8.52 15.60
C ARG A 58 2.33 8.51 16.50
N LYS A 59 2.34 7.62 17.49
CA LYS A 59 1.30 7.50 18.54
C LYS A 59 1.67 8.16 19.86
N ASP A 60 2.90 8.65 19.99
CA ASP A 60 3.46 9.20 21.22
C ASP A 60 3.25 10.72 21.38
N ILE A 61 2.67 11.39 20.38
CA ILE A 61 2.40 12.82 20.40
C ILE A 61 1.45 13.26 21.55
N PRO A 62 0.39 12.50 21.91
CA PRO A 62 -0.41 12.81 23.10
C PRO A 62 0.39 12.74 24.41
N PHE A 63 1.33 11.81 24.51
CA PHE A 63 2.24 11.71 25.66
C PHE A 63 3.20 12.90 25.70
N LEU A 64 3.79 13.24 24.56
CA LEU A 64 4.64 14.41 24.38
C LEU A 64 3.96 15.71 24.79
N LYS A 65 2.69 15.91 24.41
CA LYS A 65 1.88 17.06 24.82
C LYS A 65 1.66 17.13 26.33
N LYS A 66 1.58 15.98 27.02
CA LYS A 66 1.44 15.93 28.48
C LYS A 66 2.75 16.22 29.22
N VAL A 67 3.87 15.70 28.74
CA VAL A 67 5.18 15.84 29.40
C VAL A 67 5.84 17.18 29.07
N PHE A 68 5.73 17.64 27.83
CA PHE A 68 6.39 18.84 27.32
C PHE A 68 5.35 19.87 26.85
N VAL A 69 4.52 20.36 27.77
CA VAL A 69 3.33 21.19 27.50
C VAL A 69 3.57 22.31 26.49
N LYS A 70 4.65 23.09 26.64
CA LYS A 70 4.98 24.21 25.74
C LYS A 70 6.00 23.87 24.65
N SER A 71 6.80 22.83 24.83
CA SER A 71 7.98 22.53 24.00
C SER A 71 7.89 21.25 23.17
N TRP A 72 6.77 20.50 23.24
CA TRP A 72 6.62 19.22 22.55
C TRP A 72 6.87 19.31 21.03
N ARG A 73 6.53 20.43 20.38
CA ARG A 73 6.80 20.67 18.95
C ARG A 73 8.29 20.71 18.65
N TRP A 74 9.07 21.40 19.48
CA TRP A 74 10.52 21.47 19.35
C TRP A 74 11.18 20.12 19.54
N VAL A 75 10.66 19.29 20.45
CA VAL A 75 11.14 17.91 20.63
C VAL A 75 10.94 17.08 19.37
N ILE A 76 9.77 17.20 18.72
CA ILE A 76 9.49 16.51 17.45
C ILE A 76 10.42 16.99 16.33
N ILE A 77 10.57 18.32 16.18
CA ILE A 77 11.43 18.91 15.16
C ILE A 77 12.87 18.43 15.36
N LEU A 78 13.38 18.48 16.59
CA LEU A 78 14.74 18.07 16.91
C LEU A 78 14.96 16.57 16.64
N GLU A 79 14.04 15.70 17.07
CA GLU A 79 14.10 14.27 16.74
C GLU A 79 14.11 14.03 15.24
N ALA A 80 13.23 14.69 14.48
CA ALA A 80 13.14 14.53 13.04
C ALA A 80 14.41 15.01 12.33
N VAL A 81 14.98 16.14 12.74
CA VAL A 81 16.25 16.67 12.23
C VAL A 81 17.40 15.71 12.54
N VAL A 82 17.49 15.18 13.76
CA VAL A 82 18.55 14.23 14.14
C VAL A 82 18.46 12.95 13.31
N ILE A 83 17.27 12.37 13.18
CA ILE A 83 17.06 11.16 12.36
C ILE A 83 17.40 11.45 10.89
N TYR A 84 16.99 12.59 10.37
CA TYR A 84 17.30 13.01 9.00
C TYR A 84 18.79 13.07 8.71
N HIS A 85 19.57 13.68 9.60
CA HIS A 85 21.01 13.78 9.42
C HIS A 85 21.67 12.40 9.52
N ILE A 86 21.21 11.54 10.45
CA ILE A 86 21.69 10.16 10.53
C ILE A 86 21.43 9.41 9.21
N LEU A 87 20.25 9.58 8.60
CA LEU A 87 19.92 8.93 7.33
C LEU A 87 20.72 9.50 6.15
N LEU A 88 20.89 10.82 6.08
CA LEU A 88 21.70 11.47 5.03
C LEU A 88 23.16 11.04 5.11
N PHE A 89 23.78 11.15 6.28
CA PHE A 89 25.20 10.79 6.45
C PHE A 89 25.44 9.29 6.43
N GLY A 90 24.43 8.48 6.78
CA GLY A 90 24.51 7.03 6.65
C GLY A 90 24.39 6.55 5.20
N ASN A 91 23.92 7.38 4.27
CA ASN A 91 23.75 6.99 2.87
C ASN A 91 25.12 6.96 2.17
N ILE A 92 25.51 5.77 1.69
CA ILE A 92 26.85 5.50 1.15
C ILE A 92 27.14 6.34 -0.11
N HIS A 93 26.09 6.76 -0.83
CA HIS A 93 26.20 7.45 -2.11
C HIS A 93 25.97 8.96 -2.02
N TYR A 94 25.52 9.47 -0.88
CA TYR A 94 25.22 10.88 -0.72
C TYR A 94 26.49 11.70 -0.43
N THR A 95 26.72 12.76 -1.20
CA THR A 95 27.70 13.80 -0.84
C THR A 95 26.99 15.06 -0.37
N ALA A 96 27.47 15.64 0.73
CA ALA A 96 26.86 16.83 1.32
C ALA A 96 26.78 17.98 0.31
N ASP A 97 25.56 18.43 0.03
CA ASP A 97 25.25 19.58 -0.82
C ASP A 97 24.30 20.54 -0.08
N SER A 98 24.29 21.79 -0.50
CA SER A 98 23.43 22.90 -0.09
C SER A 98 21.94 22.54 -0.05
N MET A 99 21.48 21.58 -0.87
CA MET A 99 20.08 21.11 -0.87
C MET A 99 19.64 20.41 0.42
N ALA A 100 20.54 19.82 1.20
CA ALA A 100 20.18 19.31 2.52
C ALA A 100 19.78 20.41 3.51
N LEU A 101 20.27 21.64 3.32
CA LEU A 101 19.89 22.78 4.15
C LEU A 101 18.51 23.33 3.75
N PHE A 102 18.14 23.24 2.48
CA PHE A 102 16.82 23.66 2.00
C PHE A 102 15.65 22.81 2.53
N SER A 103 15.92 21.61 3.03
CA SER A 103 14.89 20.80 3.71
C SER A 103 14.71 21.13 5.19
N LEU A 104 15.65 21.85 5.82
CA LEU A 104 15.56 22.26 7.24
C LEU A 104 14.29 23.08 7.57
N PRO A 105 13.88 24.08 6.76
CA PRO A 105 12.65 24.82 7.00
C PRO A 105 11.39 23.93 6.95
N LEU A 106 11.39 22.87 6.13
CA LEU A 106 10.27 21.95 6.02
C LEU A 106 10.04 21.14 7.31
N PHE A 107 11.07 20.93 8.14
CA PHE A 107 10.92 20.29 9.45
C PHE A 107 10.10 21.13 10.42
N ILE A 108 10.11 22.46 10.29
CA ILE A 108 9.29 23.33 11.14
C ILE A 108 7.81 22.99 10.95
N LEU A 109 7.39 22.70 9.71
CA LEU A 109 6.02 22.31 9.38
C LEU A 109 5.60 21.00 10.08
N LEU A 110 6.52 20.05 10.28
CA LEU A 110 6.23 18.80 11.00
C LEU A 110 5.73 19.04 12.43
N GLY A 111 6.23 20.06 13.12
CA GLY A 111 5.78 20.44 14.45
C GLY A 111 4.32 20.93 14.50
N PHE A 112 3.78 21.36 13.37
CA PHE A 112 2.39 21.84 13.23
C PHE A 112 1.46 20.77 12.65
N ILE A 113 2.00 19.78 11.94
CA ILE A 113 1.24 18.61 11.48
C ILE A 113 0.93 17.74 12.71
N SER A 114 -0.28 17.90 13.24
CA SER A 114 -0.80 16.98 14.25
C SER A 114 -1.06 15.62 13.59
N PRO A 115 -0.68 14.50 14.24
CA PRO A 115 -1.02 13.17 13.75
C PRO A 115 -2.54 13.06 13.76
N VAL A 116 -3.07 12.31 12.80
CA VAL A 116 -4.51 12.18 12.56
C VAL A 116 -5.24 11.92 13.87
N ILE A 117 -5.93 12.96 14.37
CA ILE A 117 -7.16 12.76 15.12
C ILE A 117 -8.06 12.12 14.06
N ARG A 118 -8.47 10.86 14.27
CA ARG A 118 -9.41 10.17 13.38
C ARG A 118 -10.68 10.99 13.30
N HIS A 119 -10.71 11.94 12.38
CA HIS A 119 -11.93 12.45 11.85
C HIS A 119 -12.22 11.52 10.68
N ASP A 120 -13.18 10.64 10.92
CA ASP A 120 -13.94 9.93 9.90
C ASP A 120 -14.65 10.99 9.03
N ALA A 121 -13.88 11.77 8.27
CA ALA A 121 -14.40 12.44 7.10
C ALA A 121 -14.69 11.29 6.12
N ALA A 122 -15.84 10.67 6.31
CA ALA A 122 -16.35 9.61 5.45
C ALA A 122 -16.59 10.26 4.10
N PHE A 123 -15.57 10.26 3.26
CA PHE A 123 -15.71 10.70 1.88
C PHE A 123 -16.63 9.70 1.21
N HIS A 124 -17.78 10.19 0.73
CA HIS A 124 -18.82 9.34 0.17
C HIS A 124 -18.46 9.05 -1.29
N TRP A 125 -17.89 7.87 -1.53
CA TRP A 125 -17.55 7.36 -2.86
C TRP A 125 -18.81 6.89 -3.63
N ASN A 126 -19.73 7.81 -3.90
CA ASN A 126 -21.06 7.51 -4.47
C ASN A 126 -21.02 7.02 -5.92
N PHE A 127 -19.94 7.27 -6.65
CA PHE A 127 -19.78 6.74 -8.02
C PHE A 127 -19.45 5.24 -8.06
N ILE A 128 -18.98 4.66 -6.94
CA ILE A 128 -18.66 3.24 -6.87
C ILE A 128 -19.96 2.48 -6.60
N PRO A 129 -20.34 1.55 -7.50
CA PRO A 129 -21.57 0.82 -7.37
C PRO A 129 -21.50 -0.16 -6.18
N ASP A 130 -22.65 -0.42 -5.56
CA ASP A 130 -22.71 -1.17 -4.29
C ASP A 130 -22.32 -2.64 -4.42
N ASP A 131 -22.27 -3.18 -5.63
CA ASP A 131 -21.81 -4.53 -5.91
C ASP A 131 -20.27 -4.67 -5.88
N LEU A 132 -19.54 -3.55 -5.86
CA LEU A 132 -18.11 -3.46 -5.58
C LEU A 132 -17.86 -3.03 -4.12
N PHE A 133 -18.63 -3.60 -3.19
CA PHE A 133 -18.63 -3.17 -1.79
C PHE A 133 -17.27 -3.31 -1.12
N GLU A 134 -16.40 -4.24 -1.54
CA GLU A 134 -15.03 -4.34 -1.00
C GLU A 134 -14.24 -3.06 -1.25
N TRP A 135 -14.25 -2.58 -2.49
CA TRP A 135 -13.61 -1.32 -2.88
C TRP A 135 -14.27 -0.14 -2.16
N LYS A 136 -15.61 -0.09 -2.14
CA LYS A 136 -16.34 1.02 -1.51
C LYS A 136 -16.09 1.11 0.00
N SER A 137 -16.03 -0.04 0.69
CA SER A 137 -15.73 -0.12 2.12
C SER A 137 -14.28 0.28 2.40
N PHE A 138 -13.35 -0.25 1.61
CA PHE A 138 -11.93 0.02 1.77
C PHE A 138 -11.58 1.49 1.50
N LEU A 139 -12.09 2.06 0.41
CA LEU A 139 -11.86 3.46 0.05
C LEU A 139 -12.44 4.41 1.10
N ARG A 140 -13.63 4.13 1.65
CA ARG A 140 -14.20 4.94 2.73
C ARG A 140 -13.28 5.04 3.95
N LYS A 141 -12.63 3.92 4.31
CA LYS A 141 -11.72 3.85 5.47
C LYS A 141 -10.33 4.44 5.18
N ASN A 142 -9.86 4.34 3.95
CA ASN A 142 -8.48 4.67 3.58
C ASN A 142 -8.37 5.70 2.43
N THR A 143 -9.36 6.58 2.27
CA THR A 143 -9.52 7.51 1.13
C THR A 143 -8.21 8.18 0.72
N TRP A 144 -7.49 8.78 1.68
CA TRP A 144 -6.25 9.52 1.40
C TRP A 144 -5.11 8.62 0.96
N LEU A 145 -4.90 7.50 1.68
CA LEU A 145 -3.85 6.53 1.34
C LEU A 145 -4.13 5.88 -0.02
N ALA A 146 -5.39 5.64 -0.36
CA ALA A 146 -5.78 5.11 -1.66
C ALA A 146 -5.54 6.09 -2.80
N THR A 147 -5.92 7.35 -2.60
CA THR A 147 -5.70 8.41 -3.59
C THR A 147 -4.20 8.60 -3.84
N LEU A 148 -3.40 8.66 -2.77
CA LEU A 148 -1.94 8.78 -2.87
C LEU A 148 -1.32 7.54 -3.54
N GLY A 149 -1.78 6.33 -3.20
CA GLY A 149 -1.32 5.10 -3.85
C GLY A 149 -1.62 5.08 -5.34
N LEU A 150 -2.80 5.52 -5.77
CA LEU A 150 -3.16 5.62 -7.19
C LEU A 150 -2.27 6.64 -7.93
N VAL A 151 -2.04 7.81 -7.33
CA VAL A 151 -1.13 8.82 -7.92
C VAL A 151 0.28 8.26 -8.08
N ILE A 152 0.80 7.52 -7.10
CA ILE A 152 2.11 6.86 -7.21
C ILE A 152 2.12 5.86 -8.38
N ILE A 153 1.08 5.04 -8.53
CA ILE A 153 0.98 4.09 -9.65
C ILE A 153 0.99 4.83 -10.99
N TRP A 154 0.26 5.94 -11.12
CA TRP A 154 0.25 6.72 -12.36
C TRP A 154 1.59 7.38 -12.65
N CYS A 155 2.22 8.00 -11.65
CA CYS A 155 3.54 8.62 -11.79
C CYS A 155 4.64 7.58 -12.06
N SER A 156 4.46 6.33 -11.63
CA SER A 156 5.44 5.25 -11.86
C SER A 156 5.69 4.96 -13.34
N ALA A 157 4.77 5.37 -14.23
CA ALA A 157 4.91 5.27 -15.68
C ALA A 157 6.09 6.07 -16.26
N TYR A 158 6.70 6.96 -15.47
CA TYR A 158 7.88 7.72 -15.88
C TYR A 158 9.07 6.84 -16.28
N HIS A 159 9.29 5.70 -15.60
CA HIS A 159 10.41 4.81 -15.90
C HIS A 159 9.98 3.32 -15.85
N PRO A 160 10.49 2.45 -16.75
CA PRO A 160 10.08 1.04 -16.81
C PRO A 160 10.28 0.26 -15.51
N VAL A 161 11.43 0.47 -14.86
CA VAL A 161 11.74 -0.17 -13.57
C VAL A 161 10.78 0.29 -12.47
N THR A 162 10.46 1.59 -12.39
CA THR A 162 9.55 2.11 -11.37
C THR A 162 8.13 1.62 -11.61
N PHE A 163 7.73 1.46 -12.87
CA PHE A 163 6.44 0.90 -13.25
C PHE A 163 6.28 -0.53 -12.73
N ILE A 164 7.29 -1.39 -12.93
CA ILE A 164 7.29 -2.77 -12.41
C ILE A 164 7.28 -2.79 -10.88
N LEU A 165 8.10 -1.98 -10.22
CA LEU A 165 8.14 -1.93 -8.75
C LEU A 165 6.82 -1.46 -8.15
N ALA A 166 6.18 -0.45 -8.76
CA ALA A 166 4.86 0.01 -8.35
C ALA A 166 3.79 -1.07 -8.52
N ALA A 167 3.91 -1.94 -9.53
CA ALA A 167 3.05 -3.11 -9.70
C ALA A 167 3.10 -4.01 -8.46
N VAL A 168 4.30 -4.37 -8.01
CA VAL A 168 4.52 -5.24 -6.84
C VAL A 168 3.94 -4.62 -5.57
N LEU A 169 4.09 -3.31 -5.38
CA LEU A 169 3.47 -2.60 -4.25
C LEU A 169 1.94 -2.59 -4.35
N ALA A 170 1.40 -2.41 -5.56
CA ALA A 170 -0.04 -2.45 -5.80
C ALA A 170 -0.62 -3.85 -5.51
N LEU A 171 0.15 -4.93 -5.68
CA LEU A 171 -0.30 -6.29 -5.34
C LEU A 171 -0.58 -6.46 -3.84
N ASP A 172 0.31 -5.95 -2.98
CA ASP A 172 0.11 -6.00 -1.52
C ASP A 172 -1.13 -5.19 -1.13
N TYR A 173 -1.30 -4.03 -1.77
CA TYR A 173 -2.47 -3.19 -1.60
C TYR A 173 -3.77 -3.89 -1.99
N LEU A 174 -3.81 -4.55 -3.15
CA LEU A 174 -4.95 -5.33 -3.63
C LEU A 174 -5.27 -6.48 -2.67
N SER A 175 -4.24 -7.15 -2.13
CA SER A 175 -4.41 -8.22 -1.14
C SER A 175 -5.17 -7.75 0.10
N HIS A 176 -4.89 -6.54 0.57
CA HIS A 176 -5.55 -5.96 1.73
C HIS A 176 -7.05 -5.71 1.49
N ILE A 177 -7.46 -5.32 0.27
CA ILE A 177 -8.86 -5.03 -0.05
C ILE A 177 -9.75 -6.26 0.13
N TYR A 178 -9.22 -7.45 -0.16
CA TYR A 178 -9.95 -8.72 -0.12
C TYR A 178 -9.64 -9.58 1.12
N GLU A 179 -8.93 -9.03 2.11
CA GLU A 179 -8.59 -9.76 3.34
C GLU A 179 -9.82 -10.00 4.24
N LEU A 180 -10.75 -9.04 4.29
CA LEU A 180 -11.91 -9.09 5.18
C LEU A 180 -13.05 -9.92 4.57
N ASN A 181 -13.61 -10.81 5.38
CA ASN A 181 -14.80 -11.57 5.04
C ASN A 181 -16.07 -10.78 5.38
N GLU A 182 -17.08 -10.94 4.56
CA GLU A 182 -18.42 -10.42 4.80
C GLU A 182 -19.21 -11.31 5.76
N ASN A 183 -20.24 -10.77 6.40
CA ASN A 183 -21.20 -11.60 7.14
C ASN A 183 -21.99 -12.49 6.17
N LYS A 184 -22.46 -13.65 6.66
CA LYS A 184 -23.20 -14.64 5.85
C LYS A 184 -24.37 -14.01 5.06
N GLU A 185 -25.17 -13.17 5.71
CA GLU A 185 -26.34 -12.52 5.10
C GLU A 185 -25.96 -11.65 3.89
N MET A 186 -24.84 -10.91 3.98
CA MET A 186 -24.38 -10.08 2.87
C MET A 186 -23.89 -10.94 1.70
N LEU A 187 -23.16 -12.01 1.99
CA LEU A 187 -22.72 -12.97 0.99
C LEU A 187 -23.94 -13.57 0.26
N GLU A 188 -24.92 -14.03 1.03
CA GLU A 188 -26.15 -14.64 0.52
C GLU A 188 -26.95 -13.68 -0.35
N MET A 189 -27.24 -12.47 0.12
CA MET A 189 -27.94 -11.47 -0.67
C MET A 189 -27.21 -11.14 -1.98
N TYR A 190 -25.88 -11.03 -1.93
CA TYR A 190 -25.08 -10.73 -3.11
C TYR A 190 -25.17 -11.85 -4.15
N PHE A 191 -24.90 -13.09 -3.74
CA PHE A 191 -24.82 -14.23 -4.67
C PHE A 191 -26.18 -14.79 -5.11
N ARG A 192 -27.28 -14.41 -4.45
CA ARG A 192 -28.63 -14.58 -5.00
C ARG A 192 -28.86 -13.74 -6.25
N LYS A 193 -28.25 -12.55 -6.33
CA LYS A 193 -28.43 -11.62 -7.46
C LYS A 193 -27.36 -11.77 -8.53
N TYR A 194 -26.13 -12.11 -8.13
CA TYR A 194 -24.96 -12.11 -9.01
C TYR A 194 -24.20 -13.42 -8.96
N THR A 195 -23.69 -13.83 -10.11
CA THR A 195 -22.81 -15.01 -10.19
C THR A 195 -21.35 -14.65 -9.87
N LEU A 196 -20.55 -15.65 -9.45
CA LEU A 196 -19.10 -15.46 -9.27
C LEU A 196 -18.42 -14.93 -10.53
N LYS A 197 -18.83 -15.39 -11.72
CA LYS A 197 -18.31 -14.89 -13.01
C LYS A 197 -18.59 -13.39 -13.19
N GLN A 198 -19.79 -12.93 -12.84
CA GLN A 198 -20.12 -11.50 -12.89
C GLN A 198 -19.29 -10.70 -11.89
N LYS A 199 -19.11 -11.22 -10.67
CA LYS A 199 -18.27 -10.57 -9.66
C LYS A 199 -16.82 -10.41 -10.12
N LEU A 200 -16.22 -11.47 -10.66
CA LEU A 200 -14.86 -11.45 -11.22
C LEU A 200 -14.75 -10.44 -12.36
N ARG A 201 -15.68 -10.45 -13.31
CA ARG A 201 -15.69 -9.54 -14.46
C ARG A 201 -15.79 -8.07 -14.01
N ARG A 202 -16.75 -7.74 -13.15
CA ARG A 202 -16.97 -6.37 -12.71
C ARG A 202 -15.81 -5.82 -11.88
N ASN A 203 -15.26 -6.61 -10.97
CA ASN A 203 -14.09 -6.17 -10.21
C ASN A 203 -12.84 -6.04 -11.09
N SER A 204 -12.61 -6.97 -12.03
CA SER A 204 -11.49 -6.86 -12.98
C SER A 204 -11.62 -5.62 -13.87
N LEU A 205 -12.83 -5.31 -14.37
CA LEU A 205 -13.06 -4.08 -15.13
C LEU A 205 -12.76 -2.82 -14.29
N PHE A 206 -13.17 -2.81 -13.02
CA PHE A 206 -12.90 -1.69 -12.12
C PHE A 206 -11.39 -1.50 -11.88
N VAL A 207 -10.66 -2.57 -11.59
CA VAL A 207 -9.20 -2.51 -11.39
C VAL A 207 -8.49 -2.03 -12.65
N ASN A 208 -8.85 -2.57 -13.81
CA ASN A 208 -8.24 -2.13 -15.07
C ASN A 208 -8.57 -0.67 -15.41
N ALA A 209 -9.77 -0.20 -15.08
CA ALA A 209 -10.12 1.22 -15.25
C ALA A 209 -9.24 2.13 -14.37
N LEU A 210 -8.89 1.70 -13.14
CA LEU A 210 -7.96 2.44 -12.28
C LEU A 210 -6.52 2.46 -12.80
N LEU A 211 -6.09 1.38 -13.48
CA LEU A 211 -4.73 1.25 -14.04
C LEU A 211 -4.60 1.89 -15.43
N LEU A 212 -5.71 2.13 -16.13
CA LEU A 212 -5.73 2.66 -17.49
C LEU A 212 -4.96 3.99 -17.68
N PRO A 213 -5.03 4.97 -16.76
CA PRO A 213 -4.18 6.16 -16.84
C PRO A 213 -2.69 5.83 -16.82
N ALA A 214 -2.26 4.85 -16.00
CA ALA A 214 -0.86 4.42 -15.97
C ALA A 214 -0.42 3.79 -17.30
N TYR A 215 -1.30 2.99 -17.92
CA TYR A 215 -1.05 2.39 -19.24
C TYR A 215 -0.90 3.45 -20.33
N GLY A 216 -1.83 4.41 -20.36
CA GLY A 216 -1.81 5.50 -21.33
C GLY A 216 -0.56 6.37 -21.18
N LEU A 217 -0.22 6.76 -19.95
CA LEU A 217 1.00 7.52 -19.66
C LEU A 217 2.26 6.75 -20.08
N PHE A 218 2.33 5.45 -19.79
CA PHE A 218 3.47 4.63 -20.18
C PHE A 218 3.62 4.53 -21.71
N LEU A 219 2.52 4.34 -22.45
CA LEU A 219 2.56 4.32 -23.93
C LEU A 219 3.06 5.64 -24.52
N ILE A 220 2.64 6.77 -23.96
CA ILE A 220 3.04 8.10 -24.42
C ILE A 220 4.54 8.34 -24.17
N LEU A 221 5.03 7.94 -22.99
CA LEU A 221 6.41 8.17 -22.59
C LEU A 221 7.40 7.15 -23.18
N HIS A 222 6.97 5.89 -23.36
CA HIS A 222 7.81 4.75 -23.76
C HIS A 222 7.18 3.94 -24.90
N PRO A 223 6.94 4.54 -26.09
CA PRO A 223 6.23 3.87 -27.19
C PRO A 223 6.96 2.61 -27.69
N ALA A 224 8.30 2.63 -27.70
CA ALA A 224 9.13 1.50 -28.11
C ALA A 224 9.00 0.28 -27.17
N GLU A 225 8.58 0.49 -25.92
CA GLU A 225 8.51 -0.54 -24.88
C GLU A 225 7.06 -0.97 -24.60
N SER A 226 6.14 -0.69 -25.51
CA SER A 226 4.71 -1.01 -25.39
C SER A 226 4.39 -2.47 -25.03
N LEU A 227 5.26 -3.42 -25.37
CA LEU A 227 5.13 -4.82 -24.97
C LEU A 227 5.12 -5.03 -23.45
N TYR A 228 5.78 -4.17 -22.66
CA TYR A 228 5.75 -4.27 -21.20
C TYR A 228 4.36 -4.05 -20.64
N ILE A 229 3.49 -3.32 -21.31
CA ILE A 229 2.11 -3.13 -20.86
C ILE A 229 1.31 -4.43 -20.97
N LEU A 230 1.52 -5.22 -22.02
CA LEU A 230 0.84 -6.52 -22.14
C LEU A 230 1.23 -7.44 -20.99
N TYR A 231 2.52 -7.50 -20.67
CA TYR A 231 3.01 -8.28 -19.54
C TYR A 231 2.46 -7.75 -18.21
N TYR A 232 2.54 -6.44 -17.99
CA TYR A 232 2.01 -5.79 -16.79
C TYR A 232 0.50 -6.06 -16.62
N PHE A 233 -0.27 -5.91 -17.69
CA PHE A 233 -1.71 -6.15 -17.70
C PHE A 233 -2.03 -7.60 -17.34
N ALA A 234 -1.36 -8.57 -17.96
CA ALA A 234 -1.54 -9.99 -17.67
C ALA A 234 -1.18 -10.31 -16.21
N PHE A 235 -0.02 -9.83 -15.75
CA PHE A 235 0.48 -10.02 -14.40
C PHE A 235 -0.50 -9.48 -13.34
N MET A 236 -0.90 -8.21 -13.45
CA MET A 236 -1.82 -7.57 -12.50
C MET A 236 -3.17 -8.27 -12.46
N ASN A 237 -3.73 -8.64 -13.63
CA ASN A 237 -5.03 -9.30 -13.70
C ASN A 237 -4.99 -10.72 -13.13
N LEU A 238 -3.95 -11.50 -13.45
CA LEU A 238 -3.81 -12.87 -12.93
C LEU A 238 -3.70 -12.86 -11.40
N TYR A 239 -2.85 -12.00 -10.85
CA TYR A 239 -2.68 -11.89 -9.42
C TYR A 239 -3.97 -11.46 -8.73
N PHE A 240 -4.62 -10.44 -9.27
CA PHE A 240 -5.90 -9.95 -8.80
C PHE A 240 -6.97 -11.05 -8.76
N LEU A 241 -7.11 -11.82 -9.84
CA LEU A 241 -8.08 -12.90 -9.94
C LEU A 241 -7.77 -14.05 -8.97
N LEU A 242 -6.49 -14.37 -8.75
CA LEU A 242 -6.08 -15.38 -7.77
C LEU A 242 -6.50 -14.98 -6.35
N ILE A 243 -6.32 -13.72 -5.96
CA ILE A 243 -6.74 -13.22 -4.64
C ILE A 243 -8.25 -13.28 -4.49
N LEU A 244 -8.98 -12.74 -5.46
CA LEU A 244 -10.44 -12.66 -5.39
C LEU A 244 -11.07 -14.06 -5.33
N THR A 245 -10.56 -15.00 -6.12
CA THR A 245 -11.04 -16.39 -6.07
C THR A 245 -10.60 -17.13 -4.81
N ARG A 246 -9.40 -16.88 -4.29
CA ARG A 246 -8.95 -17.43 -2.99
C ARG A 246 -9.85 -16.99 -1.85
N LYS A 247 -10.25 -15.71 -1.82
CA LYS A 247 -11.17 -15.17 -0.80
C LYS A 247 -12.43 -16.03 -0.69
N TYR A 248 -13.09 -16.30 -1.81
CA TYR A 248 -14.33 -17.08 -1.82
C TYR A 248 -14.11 -18.59 -1.67
N ARG A 249 -12.95 -19.10 -2.10
CA ARG A 249 -12.55 -20.49 -1.81
C ARG A 249 -12.41 -20.75 -0.31
N GLN A 250 -11.83 -19.81 0.44
CA GLN A 250 -11.55 -19.95 1.87
C GLN A 250 -12.59 -19.26 2.76
N TYR A 251 -13.64 -18.69 2.17
CA TYR A 251 -14.63 -17.94 2.93
C TYR A 251 -15.29 -18.81 4.00
N HIS A 252 -15.30 -18.30 5.23
CA HIS A 252 -16.04 -18.87 6.34
C HIS A 252 -16.62 -17.74 7.20
N TYR A 253 -17.93 -17.74 7.42
CA TYR A 253 -18.66 -16.62 8.05
C TYR A 253 -18.23 -16.30 9.49
N LYS A 254 -17.65 -17.28 10.22
CA LYS A 254 -17.12 -17.06 11.58
C LYS A 254 -15.74 -16.40 11.58
N GLU A 255 -15.02 -16.47 10.47
CA GLU A 255 -13.69 -15.90 10.35
C GLU A 255 -13.78 -14.48 9.81
N LYS A 256 -13.31 -13.51 10.59
CA LYS A 256 -13.35 -12.09 10.22
C LYS A 256 -12.44 -11.74 9.04
N SER A 257 -11.35 -12.48 8.87
CA SER A 257 -10.35 -12.21 7.85
C SER A 257 -9.65 -13.49 7.42
N ASN A 258 -9.48 -13.66 6.11
CA ASN A 258 -8.64 -14.71 5.58
C ASN A 258 -7.19 -14.23 5.64
N TYR A 259 -6.40 -14.78 6.56
CA TYR A 259 -4.99 -14.38 6.69
C TYR A 259 -4.26 -14.55 5.35
N PHE A 260 -3.79 -13.42 4.82
CA PHE A 260 -2.91 -13.39 3.66
C PHE A 260 -1.48 -13.37 4.20
N ASN A 261 -0.83 -14.54 4.23
CA ASN A 261 0.54 -14.67 4.70
C ASN A 261 1.53 -14.34 3.57
N LEU A 262 2.78 -14.04 3.95
CA LEU A 262 3.85 -13.75 2.99
C LEU A 262 4.08 -14.91 2.00
N GLY A 263 3.87 -16.16 2.44
CA GLY A 263 3.99 -17.34 1.58
C GLY A 263 3.01 -17.31 0.40
N VAL A 264 1.73 -17.01 0.65
CA VAL A 264 0.71 -16.89 -0.40
C VAL A 264 0.99 -15.68 -1.29
N PHE A 265 1.46 -14.55 -0.73
CA PHE A 265 1.88 -13.39 -1.52
C PHE A 265 2.95 -13.79 -2.55
N ILE A 266 4.01 -14.48 -2.09
CA ILE A 266 5.13 -14.93 -2.93
C ILE A 266 4.65 -15.96 -3.96
N GLU A 267 3.89 -16.97 -3.52
CA GLU A 267 3.32 -18.01 -4.40
C GLU A 267 2.54 -17.37 -5.55
N TYR A 268 1.59 -16.48 -5.24
CA TYR A 268 0.74 -15.87 -6.26
C TYR A 268 1.50 -14.90 -7.14
N THR A 269 2.53 -14.23 -6.62
CA THR A 269 3.40 -13.37 -7.42
C THR A 269 4.16 -14.21 -8.45
N ILE A 270 4.82 -15.29 -8.01
CA ILE A 270 5.56 -16.20 -8.90
C ILE A 270 4.63 -16.84 -9.93
N CYS A 271 3.46 -17.32 -9.50
CA CYS A 271 2.49 -17.91 -10.42
C CYS A 271 2.01 -16.90 -11.47
N SER A 272 1.79 -15.64 -11.08
CA SER A 272 1.34 -14.58 -11.99
C SER A 272 2.43 -14.17 -12.97
N LEU A 273 3.70 -14.19 -12.57
CA LEU A 273 4.85 -13.96 -13.47
C LEU A 273 4.98 -15.09 -14.50
N ALA A 274 4.74 -16.34 -14.08
CA ALA A 274 4.85 -17.52 -14.93
C ALA A 274 3.62 -17.77 -15.83
N ILE A 275 2.49 -17.09 -15.56
CA ILE A 275 1.21 -17.13 -16.29
C ILE A 275 0.52 -18.50 -16.28
N ILE A 276 1.14 -19.54 -16.84
CA ILE A 276 0.57 -20.89 -16.98
C ILE A 276 0.15 -21.47 -15.62
N PRO A 277 1.01 -21.48 -14.56
CA PRO A 277 0.61 -21.99 -13.25
C PRO A 277 -0.56 -21.19 -12.65
N ALA A 278 -0.58 -19.87 -12.83
CA ALA A 278 -1.68 -19.03 -12.34
C ALA A 278 -3.02 -19.42 -12.98
N VAL A 279 -3.06 -19.71 -14.28
CA VAL A 279 -4.30 -20.13 -14.95
C VAL A 279 -4.83 -21.46 -14.40
N PHE A 280 -3.95 -22.44 -14.13
CA PHE A 280 -4.35 -23.71 -13.52
C PHE A 280 -4.91 -23.54 -12.10
N ILE A 281 -4.20 -22.77 -11.26
CA ILE A 281 -4.65 -22.47 -9.89
C ILE A 281 -5.97 -21.71 -9.93
N LEU A 282 -6.11 -20.74 -10.83
CA LEU A 282 -7.33 -19.95 -10.98
C LEU A 282 -8.53 -20.84 -11.35
N LYS A 283 -8.36 -21.77 -12.31
CA LYS A 283 -9.42 -22.72 -12.68
C LYS A 283 -9.87 -23.56 -11.49
N LYS A 284 -8.93 -24.07 -10.70
CA LYS A 284 -9.20 -24.81 -9.46
C LYS A 284 -9.96 -23.94 -8.45
N ASN A 285 -9.45 -22.74 -8.17
CA ASN A 285 -10.05 -21.81 -7.21
C ASN A 285 -11.47 -21.40 -7.62
N ILE A 286 -11.75 -21.17 -8.90
CA ILE A 286 -13.11 -20.82 -9.36
C ILE A 286 -14.08 -21.97 -9.08
N ARG A 287 -13.67 -23.21 -9.33
CA ARG A 287 -14.51 -24.40 -9.06
C ARG A 287 -14.82 -24.52 -7.58
N GLU A 288 -13.80 -24.47 -6.74
CA GLU A 288 -13.92 -24.62 -5.28
C GLU A 288 -14.68 -23.43 -4.65
N ALA A 289 -14.42 -22.19 -5.08
CA ALA A 289 -15.16 -21.01 -4.65
C ALA A 289 -16.65 -21.10 -5.01
N SER A 290 -16.97 -21.58 -6.22
CA SER A 290 -18.36 -21.77 -6.64
C SER A 290 -19.08 -22.81 -5.78
N GLN A 291 -18.40 -23.90 -5.44
CA GLN A 291 -18.93 -24.92 -4.52
C GLN A 291 -19.13 -24.34 -3.12
N ASN A 292 -18.15 -23.61 -2.59
CA ASN A 292 -18.24 -23.01 -1.26
C ASN A 292 -19.40 -22.00 -1.18
N ILE A 293 -19.57 -21.13 -2.18
CA ILE A 293 -20.68 -20.17 -2.23
C ILE A 293 -22.04 -20.89 -2.20
N ARG A 294 -22.21 -21.99 -2.93
CA ARG A 294 -23.47 -22.78 -2.92
C ARG A 294 -23.83 -23.30 -1.54
N THR A 295 -22.84 -23.65 -0.70
CA THR A 295 -23.11 -24.10 0.68
C THR A 295 -23.77 -23.02 1.55
N TYR A 296 -23.58 -21.74 1.22
CA TYR A 296 -24.14 -20.63 1.99
C TYR A 296 -25.42 -20.04 1.39
N VAL A 297 -25.54 -20.04 0.06
CA VAL A 297 -26.67 -19.41 -0.65
C VAL A 297 -27.89 -20.35 -0.72
N GLY A 298 -27.67 -21.66 -0.59
CA GLY A 298 -28.65 -22.66 -1.00
C GLY A 298 -28.70 -22.77 -2.53
N ASP A 299 -29.32 -23.84 -3.05
CA ASP A 299 -29.62 -23.95 -4.48
C ASP A 299 -30.71 -22.95 -4.91
#